data_AF-A0A1J5LTD0-F1
#
_entry.id   AF-A0A1J5LTD0-F1
#
_cell.length_a   1.000
_cell.length_b   1.000
_cell.length_c   1.000
_cell.angle_alpha   90.00
_cell.angle_beta   90.00
_cell.angle_gamma   90.00
#
_symmetry.space_group_name_H-M   'P 1'
#
loop_
_entity.id
_entity.type
_entity.pdbx_description
1 polymer ?
#
loop_
_entity_poly.entity_id
_entity_poly.type
_entity_poly.pdbx_seq_one_letter_code
_entity_poly.pdbx_strand_id
1 'polypeptide(L)'
;MSTIKLSEDINQSKADARVWWGKITGNAYADFEGNKDRFIGYLQNQRGLLYEDAKNEVLRFENARQVIKSKSEDIKSEVKQKWSKLTTEEVDALSNNLRDFSKSVQQKYYNTQEEANYQIKTFLSQF
;
A
#
# COMPACT_ATOMS: atom_id res chain seq x y z
N MET A 1 25.04 10.57 3.84
CA MET A 1 23.68 10.65 4.43
C MET A 1 22.55 10.36 3.44
N SER A 2 22.77 10.43 2.10
CA SER A 2 21.70 10.26 1.10
C SER A 2 21.29 8.81 0.81
N THR A 3 22.19 7.84 0.98
CA THR A 3 21.94 6.41 0.69
C THR A 3 21.02 5.74 1.68
N ILE A 4 21.09 6.13 2.97
CA ILE A 4 20.25 5.55 4.03
C ILE A 4 18.78 5.92 3.83
N LYS A 5 18.48 7.21 3.58
CA LYS A 5 17.11 7.67 3.29
C LYS A 5 16.50 6.98 2.07
N LEU A 6 17.30 6.81 1.01
CA LEU A 6 16.87 6.12 -0.21
C LEU A 6 16.49 4.66 0.08
N SER A 7 17.29 3.96 0.89
CA SER A 7 17.04 2.56 1.25
C SER A 7 15.79 2.38 2.13
N GLU A 8 15.50 3.35 2.99
CA GLU A 8 14.34 3.34 3.88
C GLU A 8 13.04 3.57 3.10
N ASP A 9 13.02 4.55 2.19
CA ASP A 9 11.89 4.80 1.29
C ASP A 9 11.61 3.60 0.36
N ILE A 10 12.64 2.92 -0.14
CA ILE A 10 12.48 1.70 -0.96
C ILE A 10 11.85 0.57 -0.15
N ASN A 11 12.34 0.35 1.08
CA ASN A 11 11.79 -0.68 1.97
C ASN A 11 10.33 -0.41 2.32
N GLN A 12 9.97 0.84 2.60
CA GLN A 12 8.59 1.24 2.85
C GLN A 12 7.73 1.03 1.60
N SER A 13 8.21 1.46 0.42
CA SER A 13 7.52 1.25 -0.87
C SER A 13 7.23 -0.22 -1.14
N LYS A 14 8.16 -1.11 -0.82
CA LYS A 14 8.00 -2.56 -0.93
C LYS A 14 6.94 -3.09 0.03
N ALA A 15 6.93 -2.61 1.28
CA ALA A 15 5.91 -3.00 2.25
C ALA A 15 4.51 -2.58 1.79
N ASP A 16 4.38 -1.35 1.30
CA ASP A 16 3.11 -0.81 0.78
C ASP A 16 2.63 -1.60 -0.43
N ALA A 17 3.53 -1.88 -1.38
CA ALA A 17 3.24 -2.64 -2.59
C ALA A 17 2.74 -4.07 -2.29
N ARG A 18 3.24 -4.69 -1.21
CA ARG A 18 2.77 -6.01 -0.76
C ARG A 18 1.36 -5.99 -0.21
N VAL A 19 0.96 -4.89 0.43
CA VAL A 19 -0.43 -4.71 0.88
C VAL A 19 -1.32 -4.46 -0.34
N TRP A 20 -0.86 -3.68 -1.31
CA TRP A 20 -1.67 -3.28 -2.46
C TRP A 20 -1.85 -4.38 -3.52
N TRP A 21 -0.76 -5.05 -3.92
CA TRP A 21 -0.79 -6.06 -4.99
C TRP A 21 -0.58 -7.48 -4.50
N GLY A 22 -0.37 -7.69 -3.20
CA GLY A 22 -0.02 -8.98 -2.63
C GLY A 22 1.49 -9.26 -2.68
N LYS A 23 1.91 -10.34 -2.02
CA LYS A 23 3.32 -10.64 -1.74
C LYS A 23 4.19 -10.74 -3.00
N ILE A 24 3.72 -11.44 -4.05
CA ILE A 24 4.48 -11.72 -5.27
C ILE A 24 4.68 -10.43 -6.07
N THR A 25 3.58 -9.76 -6.45
CA THR A 25 3.63 -8.52 -7.22
C THR A 25 4.30 -7.37 -6.45
N GLY A 26 4.10 -7.29 -5.13
CA GLY A 26 4.78 -6.30 -4.30
C GLY A 26 6.30 -6.53 -4.17
N ASN A 27 6.77 -7.77 -4.28
CA ASN A 27 8.21 -8.04 -4.36
C ASN A 27 8.79 -7.58 -5.70
N ALA A 28 8.11 -7.89 -6.81
CA ALA A 28 8.56 -7.49 -8.14
C ALA A 28 8.69 -5.96 -8.27
N TYR A 29 7.80 -5.18 -7.63
CA TYR A 29 7.92 -3.71 -7.61
C TYR A 29 9.28 -3.23 -7.09
N ALA A 30 9.81 -3.88 -6.05
CA ALA A 30 11.11 -3.54 -5.49
C ALA A 30 12.27 -3.99 -6.38
N ASP A 31 12.12 -5.13 -7.08
CA ASP A 31 13.14 -5.64 -8.01
C ASP A 31 13.29 -4.74 -9.25
N PHE A 32 12.27 -3.94 -9.56
CA PHE A 32 12.36 -2.88 -10.57
C PHE A 32 12.89 -1.56 -10.02
N GLU A 33 13.23 -1.47 -8.73
CA GLU A 33 13.75 -0.26 -8.07
C GLU A 33 12.86 0.99 -8.30
N GLY A 34 11.54 0.79 -8.42
CA GLY A 34 10.61 1.88 -8.73
C GLY A 34 10.61 2.33 -10.20
N ASN A 35 11.24 1.59 -11.12
CA ASN A 35 11.07 1.78 -12.56
C ASN A 35 9.63 1.43 -12.98
N LYS A 36 8.79 2.46 -13.02
CA LYS A 36 7.34 2.37 -13.21
C LYS A 36 7.00 1.73 -14.56
N ASP A 37 7.67 2.09 -15.64
CA ASP A 37 7.38 1.55 -16.98
C ASP A 37 7.64 0.03 -17.06
N ARG A 38 8.75 -0.43 -16.46
CA ARG A 38 9.03 -1.87 -16.38
C ARG A 38 8.01 -2.59 -15.51
N PHE A 39 7.61 -1.99 -14.40
CA PHE A 39 6.61 -2.59 -13.53
C PHE A 39 5.20 -2.59 -14.15
N ILE A 40 4.84 -1.58 -14.94
CA ILE A 40 3.60 -1.57 -15.74
C ILE A 40 3.61 -2.75 -16.72
N GLY A 41 4.69 -2.94 -17.48
CA GLY A 41 4.83 -4.09 -18.38
C GLY A 41 4.75 -5.43 -17.64
N TYR A 42 5.34 -5.53 -16.44
CA TYR A 42 5.19 -6.71 -15.58
C TYR A 42 3.73 -6.92 -15.16
N LEU A 43 3.01 -5.88 -14.73
CA LEU A 43 1.60 -5.97 -14.36
C LEU A 43 0.71 -6.42 -15.51
N GLN A 44 0.96 -5.93 -16.73
CA GLN A 44 0.25 -6.39 -17.94
C GLN A 44 0.42 -7.90 -18.11
N ASN A 45 1.66 -8.39 -18.06
CA ASN A 45 1.96 -9.81 -18.27
C ASN A 45 1.41 -10.70 -17.13
N GLN A 46 1.49 -10.25 -15.89
CA GLN A 46 1.07 -11.05 -14.73
C GLN A 46 -0.45 -11.12 -14.56
N ARG A 47 -1.17 -10.08 -14.99
CA ARG A 47 -2.61 -9.94 -14.72
C ARG A 47 -3.47 -9.88 -15.97
N GLY A 48 -2.87 -9.94 -17.15
CA GLY A 48 -3.58 -9.80 -18.43
C GLY A 48 -4.19 -8.41 -18.63
N LEU A 49 -3.59 -7.37 -18.05
CA LEU A 49 -4.09 -6.01 -18.12
C LEU A 49 -3.65 -5.31 -19.41
N LEU A 50 -4.50 -4.40 -19.91
CA LEU A 50 -4.08 -3.42 -20.90
C LEU A 50 -3.08 -2.44 -20.28
N TYR A 51 -2.26 -1.80 -21.13
CA TYR A 51 -1.22 -0.88 -20.66
C TYR A 51 -1.81 0.25 -19.82
N GLU A 52 -2.92 0.85 -20.28
CA GLU A 52 -3.58 1.93 -19.53
C GLU A 52 -4.17 1.45 -18.20
N ASP A 53 -4.71 0.24 -18.12
CA ASP A 53 -5.20 -0.32 -16.85
C ASP A 53 -4.07 -0.57 -15.87
N ALA A 54 -2.95 -1.13 -16.33
CA ALA A 54 -1.76 -1.35 -15.51
C ALA A 54 -1.13 -0.03 -15.06
N LYS A 55 -1.07 0.97 -15.94
CA LYS A 55 -0.61 2.33 -15.62
C LYS A 55 -1.52 3.00 -14.59
N ASN A 56 -2.84 2.93 -14.78
CA ASN A 56 -3.81 3.47 -13.83
C ASN A 56 -3.71 2.79 -12.46
N GLU A 57 -3.45 1.48 -12.42
CA GLU A 57 -3.25 0.73 -11.18
C GLU A 57 -1.98 1.20 -10.43
N VAL A 58 -0.88 1.46 -11.15
CA VAL A 58 0.34 2.05 -10.56
C VAL A 58 0.09 3.48 -10.08
N LEU A 59 -0.64 4.29 -10.85
CA LEU A 59 -1.00 5.66 -10.45
C LEU A 59 -1.85 5.69 -9.18
N ARG A 60 -2.84 4.80 -9.06
CA ARG A 60 -3.67 4.69 -7.84
C ARG A 60 -2.84 4.35 -6.61
N PHE A 61 -1.90 3.42 -6.75
CA PHE A 61 -0.99 3.06 -5.66
C PHE A 61 -0.12 4.26 -5.22
N GLU A 62 0.47 4.98 -6.18
CA GLU A 62 1.32 6.14 -5.87
C GLU A 62 0.52 7.28 -5.24
N ASN A 63 -0.69 7.56 -5.74
CA ASN A 63 -1.59 8.55 -5.16
C ASN A 63 -1.96 8.18 -3.72
N ALA A 64 -2.39 6.94 -3.47
CA ALA A 64 -2.73 6.48 -2.13
C ALA A 64 -1.57 6.66 -1.15
N ARG A 65 -0.33 6.32 -1.55
CA ARG A 65 0.85 6.53 -0.71
C ARG A 65 1.12 8.00 -0.44
N GLN A 66 0.99 8.85 -1.45
CA GLN A 66 1.17 10.29 -1.28
C GLN A 66 0.10 10.89 -0.36
N VAL A 67 -1.15 10.44 -0.48
CA VAL A 67 -2.26 10.90 0.37
C VAL A 67 -2.04 10.44 1.81
N ILE A 68 -1.61 9.20 2.05
CA ILE A 68 -1.22 8.71 3.39
C ILE A 68 -0.11 9.57 4.02
N LYS A 69 0.87 10.00 3.22
CA LYS A 69 1.99 10.85 3.69
C LYS A 69 1.58 12.31 3.92
N SER A 70 0.65 12.85 3.13
CA SER A 70 0.31 14.29 3.14
C SER A 70 -0.93 14.65 3.95
N LYS A 71 -1.94 13.78 3.98
CA LYS A 71 -3.23 13.98 4.65
C LYS A 71 -3.46 12.96 5.75
N SER A 72 -2.41 12.65 6.52
CA SER A 72 -2.46 11.56 7.49
C SER A 72 -3.58 11.75 8.52
N GLU A 73 -3.87 12.97 8.96
CA GLU A 73 -4.88 13.20 10.00
C GLU A 73 -6.31 12.94 9.52
N ASP A 74 -6.69 13.42 8.33
CA ASP A 74 -8.01 13.19 7.75
C ASP A 74 -8.26 11.69 7.54
N ILE A 75 -7.29 11.01 6.94
CA ILE A 75 -7.38 9.56 6.68
C ILE A 75 -7.42 8.79 8.00
N LYS A 76 -6.63 9.18 9.01
CA LYS A 76 -6.65 8.53 10.33
C LYS A 76 -8.02 8.67 11.02
N SER A 77 -8.71 9.80 10.84
CA SER A 77 -10.07 9.98 11.33
C SER A 77 -11.03 8.99 10.67
N GLU A 78 -11.00 8.89 9.35
CA GLU A 78 -11.83 7.94 8.59
C GLU A 78 -11.49 6.47 8.89
N VAL A 79 -10.21 6.16 9.10
CA VAL A 79 -9.72 4.85 9.53
C VAL A 79 -10.26 4.49 10.91
N LYS A 80 -10.29 5.43 11.87
CA LYS A 80 -10.91 5.21 13.19
C LYS A 80 -12.41 4.98 13.08
N GLN A 81 -13.09 5.62 12.13
CA GLN A 81 -14.51 5.36 11.91
C GLN A 81 -14.75 3.97 11.30
N LYS A 82 -13.96 3.58 10.29
CA LYS A 82 -14.09 2.29 9.60
C LYS A 82 -13.62 1.11 10.46
N TRP A 83 -12.53 1.28 11.20
CA TRP A 83 -11.89 0.26 12.03
C TRP A 83 -11.73 0.73 13.48
N SER A 84 -12.86 1.02 14.13
CA SER A 84 -12.98 1.54 15.51
C SER A 84 -12.34 0.73 16.64
N LYS A 85 -12.00 -0.54 16.42
CA LYS A 85 -11.30 -1.41 17.37
C LYS A 85 -9.78 -1.17 17.35
N LEU A 86 -9.25 -0.43 16.39
CA LEU A 86 -7.83 -0.08 16.33
C LEU A 86 -7.50 0.99 17.38
N THR A 87 -6.35 0.86 18.01
CA THR A 87 -5.81 1.89 18.91
C THR A 87 -5.24 3.06 18.11
N THR A 88 -4.98 4.19 18.77
CA THR A 88 -4.31 5.32 18.12
C THR A 88 -2.96 4.92 17.53
N GLU A 89 -2.17 4.12 18.24
CA GLU A 89 -0.87 3.63 17.76
C GLU A 89 -0.99 2.76 16.51
N GLU A 90 -2.00 1.87 16.48
CA GLU A 90 -2.24 1.03 15.30
C GLU A 90 -2.68 1.89 14.11
N VAL A 91 -3.50 2.90 14.33
CA VAL A 91 -3.91 3.87 13.30
C VAL A 91 -2.73 4.72 12.83
N ASP A 92 -1.81 5.09 13.73
CA ASP A 92 -0.59 5.82 13.38
C ASP A 92 0.37 4.99 12.53
N ALA A 93 0.33 3.66 12.64
CA ALA A 93 1.08 2.78 11.77
C ALA A 93 0.66 2.91 10.30
N LEU A 94 -0.51 3.45 9.96
CA LEU A 94 -0.93 3.67 8.57
C LEU A 94 0.10 4.48 7.76
N SER A 95 0.65 5.54 8.35
CA SER A 95 1.59 6.45 7.68
C SER A 95 3.03 5.97 7.72
N ASN A 96 3.40 5.20 8.73
CA ASN A 96 4.78 4.80 8.99
C ASN A 96 5.07 3.37 8.52
N ASN A 97 4.08 2.47 8.62
CA ASN A 97 4.23 1.05 8.34
C ASN A 97 2.87 0.42 7.98
N LEU A 98 2.48 0.57 6.71
CA LEU A 98 1.20 0.06 6.20
C LEU A 98 1.04 -1.46 6.40
N ARG A 99 2.15 -2.20 6.46
CA ARG A 99 2.14 -3.64 6.71
C ARG A 99 1.71 -3.97 8.13
N ASP A 100 2.21 -3.26 9.13
CA ASP A 100 1.82 -3.51 10.51
C ASP A 100 0.40 -2.99 10.78
N PHE A 101 0.02 -1.86 10.19
CA PHE A 101 -1.40 -1.44 10.15
C PHE A 101 -2.28 -2.56 9.58
N SER A 102 -1.86 -3.16 8.46
CA SER A 102 -2.61 -4.23 7.82
C SER A 102 -2.74 -5.50 8.67
N LYS A 103 -1.70 -5.86 9.43
CA LYS A 103 -1.80 -6.95 10.41
C LYS A 103 -2.76 -6.62 11.55
N SER A 104 -2.74 -5.39 12.07
CA SER A 104 -3.69 -4.98 13.12
C SER A 104 -5.13 -5.01 12.62
N VAL A 105 -5.36 -4.55 11.38
CA VAL A 105 -6.67 -4.65 10.73
C VAL A 105 -7.10 -6.11 10.58
N GLN A 106 -6.19 -6.99 10.11
CA GLN A 106 -6.44 -8.43 10.02
C GLN A 106 -6.85 -9.02 11.37
N GLN A 107 -6.01 -8.86 12.40
CA GLN A 107 -6.23 -9.43 13.73
C GLN A 107 -7.57 -9.06 14.37
N LYS A 108 -8.13 -7.88 14.05
CA LYS A 108 -9.36 -7.37 14.69
C LYS A 108 -10.64 -7.53 13.85
N TYR A 109 -10.51 -7.71 12.54
CA TYR A 109 -11.64 -7.61 11.61
C TYR A 109 -11.75 -8.73 10.57
N TYR A 110 -10.66 -9.41 10.21
CA TYR A 110 -10.65 -10.32 9.07
C TYR A 110 -9.96 -11.64 9.37
N ASN A 111 -10.38 -12.70 8.67
CA ASN A 111 -9.86 -14.04 8.92
C ASN A 111 -8.51 -14.26 8.21
N THR A 112 -8.27 -13.52 7.12
CA THR A 112 -7.04 -13.65 6.32
C THR A 112 -6.34 -12.31 6.11
N GLN A 113 -5.02 -12.38 5.88
CA GLN A 113 -4.23 -11.21 5.51
C GLN A 113 -4.65 -10.63 4.15
N GLU A 114 -5.14 -11.48 3.24
CA GLU A 114 -5.58 -11.09 1.91
C GLU A 114 -6.87 -10.26 1.98
N GLU A 115 -7.83 -10.65 2.83
CA GLU A 115 -9.04 -9.87 3.10
C GLU A 115 -8.69 -8.50 3.68
N ALA A 116 -7.80 -8.44 4.67
CA ALA A 116 -7.37 -7.17 5.27
C ALA A 116 -6.67 -6.26 4.24
N ASN A 117 -5.73 -6.81 3.46
CA ASN A 117 -5.05 -6.11 2.39
C ASN A 117 -6.05 -5.55 1.37
N TYR A 118 -7.02 -6.35 0.94
CA TYR A 118 -8.05 -5.94 0.00
C TYR A 118 -8.89 -4.77 0.53
N GLN A 119 -9.28 -4.82 1.80
CA GLN A 119 -10.10 -3.79 2.44
C GLN A 119 -9.35 -2.47 2.61
N ILE A 120 -8.06 -2.56 2.93
CA ILE A 120 -7.17 -1.40 3.01
C ILE A 120 -6.98 -0.78 1.64
N LYS A 121 -6.65 -1.59 0.62
CA LYS A 121 -6.56 -1.12 -0.76
C LYS A 121 -7.85 -0.42 -1.20
N THR A 122 -9.00 -1.05 -0.95
CA THR A 122 -10.31 -0.53 -1.36
C THR A 122 -10.58 0.82 -0.69
N PHE A 123 -10.27 0.94 0.60
CA PHE A 123 -10.37 2.21 1.34
C PHE A 123 -9.44 3.28 0.77
N LEU A 124 -8.16 2.97 0.60
CA LEU A 124 -7.16 3.92 0.14
C LEU A 124 -7.37 4.36 -1.32
N SER A 125 -8.03 3.54 -2.13
CA SER A 125 -8.37 3.87 -3.51
C SER A 125 -9.49 4.93 -3.63
N GLN A 126 -10.09 5.35 -2.51
CA GLN A 126 -11.10 6.41 -2.46
C GLN A 126 -10.48 7.82 -2.43
N PHE A 127 -9.16 7.91 -2.23
CA PHE A 127 -8.40 9.15 -2.13
C PHE A 127 -7.45 9.32 -3.32
#